data_AF-F6DU27-F1
#
_entry.id   AF-F6DU27-F1
#
_cell.length_a   1.000
_cell.length_b   1.000
_cell.length_c   1.000
_cell.angle_alpha   90.00
_cell.angle_beta   90.00
_cell.angle_gamma   90.00
#
_symmetry.space_group_name_H-M   'P 1'
#
loop_
_entity.id
_entity.type
_entity.pdbx_description
1 polymer ?
#
loop_
_entity_poly.entity_id
_entity_poly.type
_entity_poly.pdbx_seq_one_letter_code
_entity_poly.pdbx_strand_id
1 'polypeptide(L)' 'MSEIDVRFTCPDCEEQFIVDPKEILQKDFLSCPKCGCKLSEEELQHLKIAIDYMQNHQPN' A
#
# COMPACT_ATOMS: atom_id res chain seq x y z
N MET A 1 -1.70 13.59 14.30
CA MET A 1 -2.18 12.75 13.20
C MET A 1 -1.42 11.45 13.31
N SER A 2 -2.10 10.34 13.62
CA SER A 2 -1.47 9.03 13.64
C SER A 2 -1.07 8.70 12.21
N GLU A 3 0.22 8.65 11.90
CA GLU A 3 0.71 8.24 10.59
C GLU A 3 0.38 6.75 10.41
N ILE A 4 -0.38 6.44 9.38
CA ILE A 4 -0.73 5.06 9.02
C ILE A 4 0.45 4.53 8.22
N ASP A 5 1.11 3.48 8.70
CA ASP A 5 2.14 2.77 7.94
C ASP A 5 1.54 1.54 7.26
N VAL A 6 1.64 1.44 5.93
CA VAL A 6 1.23 0.25 5.18
C VAL A 6 2.43 -0.66 5.02
N ARG A 7 2.39 -1.81 5.70
CA ARG A 7 3.43 -2.84 5.61
C ARG A 7 3.00 -3.93 4.63
N PHE A 8 3.87 -4.21 3.67
CA PHE A 8 3.73 -5.31 2.72
C PHE A 8 4.72 -6.42 3.05
N THR A 9 4.30 -7.65 2.76
CA THR A 9 5.19 -8.82 2.69
C THR A 9 5.12 -9.35 1.27
N CYS A 10 6.25 -9.41 0.58
CA CYS A 10 6.30 -9.96 -0.77
C CYS A 10 6.10 -11.48 -0.73
N PRO A 11 5.18 -12.05 -1.53
CA PRO A 11 4.96 -13.50 -1.54
C PRO A 11 6.11 -14.29 -2.18
N ASP A 12 6.92 -13.66 -3.04
CA ASP A 12 7.96 -14.36 -3.81
C ASP A 12 9.30 -14.43 -3.08
N CYS A 13 9.68 -13.35 -2.39
CA CYS A 13 10.98 -13.24 -1.73
C CYS A 13 10.90 -13.00 -0.22
N GLU A 14 9.68 -13.02 0.33
CA GLU A 14 9.36 -12.86 1.75
C GLU A 14 9.84 -11.54 2.38
N GLU A 15 10.33 -10.62 1.55
CA GLU A 15 10.81 -9.31 2.00
C GLU A 15 9.65 -8.46 2.50
N GLN A 16 9.85 -7.83 3.65
CA GLN A 16 8.91 -6.89 4.22
C GLN A 16 9.35 -5.47 3.92
N PHE A 17 8.43 -4.64 3.46
CA PHE A 17 8.70 -3.23 3.18
C PHE A 17 7.50 -2.37 3.53
N ILE A 18 7.78 -1.12 3.87
CA ILE A 18 6.78 -0.13 4.25
C ILE A 18 6.67 0.88 3.12
N VAL A 19 5.44 1.27 2.77
CA VAL A 19 5.17 2.30 1.78
C VAL A 19 4.21 3.32 2.40
N ASP A 20 4.52 4.61 2.20
CA ASP A 20 3.66 5.69 2.65
C ASP A 20 2.29 5.59 1.94
N PRO A 21 1.16 5.66 2.68
CA PRO A 21 -0.18 5.66 2.08
C PRO A 21 -0.36 6.72 1.00
N LYS A 22 0.23 7.90 1.14
CA LYS A 22 0.16 8.99 0.15
C LYS A 22 0.86 8.60 -1.15
N GLU A 23 1.98 7.88 -1.05
CA GLU A 23 2.64 7.34 -2.24
C GLU A 23 1.79 6.26 -2.92
N ILE A 24 1.15 5.39 -2.13
CA ILE A 24 0.27 4.34 -2.67
C ILE A 24 -0.86 4.97 -3.49
N LEU A 25 -1.49 6.04 -3.01
CA LEU A 25 -2.56 6.75 -3.72
C LEU A 25 -2.10 7.34 -5.06
N GLN A 26 -0.84 7.80 -5.15
CA GLN A 26 -0.29 8.46 -6.34
C GLN A 26 0.32 7.51 -7.38
N LYS A 27 0.66 6.28 -6.99
CA LYS A 27 1.31 5.31 -7.90
C LYS A 27 0.31 4.52 -8.73
N ASP A 28 0.63 4.30 -10.00
CA ASP A 28 -0.14 3.42 -10.89
C ASP A 28 0.19 1.94 -10.69
N PHE A 29 1.34 1.64 -10.09
CA PHE A 29 1.76 0.29 -9.75
C PHE A 29 2.59 0.26 -8.46
N LEU A 30 2.53 -0.87 -7.77
CA LEU A 30 3.37 -1.15 -6.62
C LEU A 30 4.15 -2.44 -6.89
N SER A 31 5.44 -2.44 -6.58
CA SER A 31 6.30 -3.61 -6.79
C SER A 31 7.23 -3.79 -5.60
N CYS A 32 7.58 -5.04 -5.33
CA CYS A 32 8.55 -5.39 -4.31
C CYS A 32 9.92 -4.79 -4.70
N PRO A 33 10.58 -4.03 -3.81
CA PRO A 33 11.88 -3.41 -4.11
C PRO A 33 13.02 -4.42 -4.28
N LYS A 34 12.84 -5.66 -3.83
CA LYS A 34 13.89 -6.70 -3.85
C LYS A 34 13.83 -7.61 -5.07
N CYS A 35 12.65 -8.14 -5.40
CA CYS A 35 12.48 -9.07 -6.52
C CYS A 35 11.68 -8.51 -7.70
N GLY A 36 11.09 -7.31 -7.56
CA GLY A 36 10.26 -6.71 -8.62
C GLY A 36 8.86 -7.31 -8.76
N CYS A 37 8.45 -8.23 -7.86
CA CYS A 37 7.09 -8.77 -7.82
C CYS A 37 6.06 -7.64 -7.78
N LYS A 38 5.18 -7.59 -8.78
CA LYS A 38 4.22 -6.49 -8.97
C LYS A 38 2.87 -6.86 -8.35
N LEU A 39 2.34 -5.95 -7.53
CA LEU A 39 0.97 -6.04 -7.03
C LEU A 39 -0.01 -5.87 -8.20
N SER A 40 -1.08 -6.67 -8.23
CA SER A 40 -2.09 -6.53 -9.28
C SER A 40 -2.80 -5.17 -9.21
N GLU A 41 -3.31 -4.72 -10.34
CA GLU A 41 -4.03 -3.43 -10.43
C GLU A 41 -5.30 -3.44 -9.58
N GLU A 42 -6.02 -4.57 -9.56
CA GLU A 42 -7.21 -4.76 -8.73
C GLU A 42 -6.90 -4.64 -7.23
N GLU A 43 -5.86 -5.34 -6.76
CA GLU A 43 -5.42 -5.26 -5.36
C GLU A 43 -4.94 -3.85 -4.99
N LEU A 44 -4.20 -3.18 -5.89
CA LEU A 44 -3.78 -1.81 -5.68
C LEU A 44 -4.98 -0.86 -5.56
N GLN A 45 -6.00 -1.03 -6.40
CA GLN A 45 -7.19 -0.20 -6.37
C GLN A 45 -7.98 -0.41 -5.08
N HIS A 46 -8.16 -1.66 -4.64
CA HIS A 46 -8.79 -1.95 -3.34
C HIS A 46 -8.02 -1.33 -2.18
N LEU A 47 -6.69 -1.38 -2.22
CA LEU A 47 -5.85 -0.77 -1.20
C LEU A 47 -6.00 0.77 -1.18
N LYS A 48 -6.04 1.43 -2.35
CA LYS A 48 -6.28 2.87 -2.46
C LYS A 48 -7.62 3.27 -1.83
N ILE A 49 -8.68 2.50 -2.10
CA ILE A 49 -10.01 2.74 -1.52
C ILE A 49 -9.97 2.60 0.01
N ALA A 50 -9.29 1.57 0.53
CA ALA A 50 -9.18 1.36 1.97
C ALA A 50 -8.38 2.49 2.66
N ILE A 51 -7.27 2.93 2.06
CA ILE A 51 -6.46 4.05 2.56
C ILE A 51 -7.28 5.34 2.57
N ASP A 52 -7.96 5.67 1.47
CA ASP A 52 -8.79 6.87 1.38
C ASP A 52 -9.91 6.85 2.42
N TYR A 53 -10.59 5.72 2.59
CA TYR A 53 -11.61 5.54 3.61
C TYR A 53 -11.06 5.79 5.02
N MET A 54 -9.92 5.19 5.37
CA MET A 54 -9.28 5.34 6.68
C MET A 54 -8.81 6.78 6.96
N GLN A 55 -8.34 7.50 5.94
CA GLN A 55 -7.89 8.88 6.08
C GLN A 55 -9.08 9.85 6.24
N ASN A 56 -10.17 9.62 5.51
CA ASN A 56 -11.32 10.52 5.49
C ASN A 56 -12.39 10.21 6.56
N HIS A 57 -12.39 9.00 7.14
CA HIS A 57 -13.38 8.56 8.13
C HIS A 57 -12.78 8.23 9.50
N GLN A 58 -11.77 8.98 9.96
CA GLN A 58 -11.35 8.88 11.36
C GLN A 58 -12.54 9.19 12.28
N PRO A 59 -13.00 8.24 13.13
CA PRO A 59 -14.00 8.55 14.13
C PRO A 59 -13.37 9.52 15.13
N ASN A 60 -14.01 10.69 15.28
CA ASN A 60 -13.72 11.67 16.34
C ASN A 60 -13.84 11.06 17.73
#